data_AF-A0A952FFC9-F1
#
_entry.id   AF-A0A952FFC9-F1
#
_cell.length_a   1.000
_cell.length_b   1.000
_cell.length_c   1.000
_cell.angle_alpha   90.00
_cell.angle_beta   90.00
_cell.angle_gamma   90.00
#
_symmetry.space_group_name_H-M   'P 1'
#
loop_
_entity.id
_entity.type
_entity.pdbx_description
1 polymer ?
#
loop_
_entity_poly.entity_id
_entity_poly.type
_entity_poly.pdbx_seq_one_letter_code
_entity_poly.pdbx_strand_id
1 'polypeptide(L)' 'MSFNEQFDQHGAWRREFALRLKLLAEWMKDHDLLDAAVEERLQRLESQVRSDKVMVAFVAEFSRGKSELINAIFFAG' A
#
# COMPACT_ATOMS: atom_id res chain seq x y z
N MET A 1 -12.50 12.33 9.14
CA MET A 1 -11.24 11.57 9.23
C MET A 1 -10.10 12.51 8.87
N SER A 2 -9.09 12.59 9.73
CA SER A 2 -7.82 13.28 9.49
C SER A 2 -7.09 12.67 8.30
N PHE A 3 -6.23 13.46 7.64
CA PHE A 3 -5.36 12.99 6.55
C PHE A 3 -4.48 11.80 6.97
N ASN A 4 -3.93 11.83 8.19
CA ASN A 4 -3.11 10.74 8.72
C ASN A 4 -3.94 9.46 8.93
N GLU A 5 -5.18 9.58 9.39
CA GLU A 5 -6.08 8.42 9.55
C GLU A 5 -6.38 7.75 8.21
N GLN A 6 -6.55 8.52 7.13
CA GLN A 6 -6.77 7.96 5.79
C GLN A 6 -5.52 7.23 5.27
N PHE A 7 -4.32 7.79 5.52
CA PHE A 7 -3.06 7.16 5.15
C PHE A 7 -2.82 5.86 5.93
N ASP A 8 -3.12 5.86 7.24
CA ASP A 8 -3.01 4.69 8.09
C ASP A 8 -4.00 3.59 7.70
N GLN A 9 -5.24 3.96 7.38
CA GLN A 9 -6.25 3.02 6.85
C GLN A 9 -5.81 2.40 5.53
N HIS A 10 -5.27 3.19 4.60
CA HIS A 10 -4.73 2.66 3.35
C HIS A 10 -3.55 1.71 3.60
N GLY A 11 -2.65 2.08 4.50
CA GLY A 11 -1.53 1.23 4.92
C GLY A 11 -1.98 -0.08 5.56
N ALA A 12 -3.03 -0.04 6.40
CA ALA A 12 -3.63 -1.22 7.02
C ALA A 12 -4.29 -2.13 5.99
N TRP A 13 -5.10 -1.56 5.09
CA TRP A 13 -5.71 -2.29 3.98
C TRP A 13 -4.67 -3.01 3.11
N ARG A 14 -3.57 -2.32 2.75
CA ARG A 14 -2.50 -2.93 1.95
C ARG A 14 -1.85 -4.14 2.63
N ARG A 15 -1.59 -4.04 3.94
CA ARG A 15 -1.04 -5.16 4.73
C ARG A 15 -2.02 -6.35 4.78
N GLU A 16 -3.30 -6.06 4.98
CA GLU A 16 -4.33 -7.09 5.03
C GLU A 16 -4.53 -7.77 3.67
N PHE A 17 -4.50 -7.00 2.58
CA PHE A 17 -4.57 -7.54 1.24
C PHE A 17 -3.38 -8.46 0.93
N ALA A 18 -2.16 -8.07 1.29
CA ALA A 18 -0.97 -8.91 1.14
C ALA A 18 -1.10 -10.23 1.93
N LEU A 19 -1.61 -10.17 3.17
CA LEU A 19 -1.86 -11.36 3.98
C LEU A 19 -2.87 -12.29 3.32
N ARG A 20 -4.01 -11.76 2.85
CA ARG A 20 -5.05 -12.54 2.17
C ARG A 20 -4.54 -13.17 0.88
N LEU A 21 -3.70 -12.46 0.12
CA LEU A 21 -3.08 -12.99 -1.09
C LEU A 21 -2.13 -14.16 -0.77
N LYS A 22 -1.36 -14.05 0.30
CA LYS A 22 -0.48 -15.14 0.77
C LYS A 22 -1.28 -16.38 1.18
N LEU A 23 -2.34 -16.18 1.97
CA LEU A 23 -3.23 -17.28 2.38
C LEU A 23 -3.90 -17.97 1.19
N LEU A 24 -4.28 -17.20 0.16
CA LEU A 24 -4.81 -17.77 -1.08
C LEU A 24 -3.77 -18.63 -1.79
N ALA A 25 -2.53 -18.15 -1.92
CA ALA A 25 -1.45 -18.90 -2.55
C ALA A 25 -1.17 -20.22 -1.79
N GLU A 26 -1.13 -20.17 -0.45
CA GLU A 26 -0.97 -21.36 0.40
C GLU A 26 -2.14 -22.34 0.20
N TRP A 27 -3.38 -21.86 0.22
CA TRP A 27 -4.56 -22.70 -0.01
C TRP A 27 -4.55 -23.36 -1.40
N MET A 28 -4.17 -22.62 -2.45
CA MET A 28 -4.07 -23.16 -3.80
C MET A 28 -2.98 -24.21 -3.92
N LYS A 29 -1.87 -24.04 -3.18
CA LYS A 29 -0.79 -25.03 -3.08
C LYS A 29 -1.29 -26.32 -2.47
N ASP A 30 -2.00 -26.22 -1.34
CA ASP A 30 -2.50 -27.38 -0.59
C ASP A 30 -3.55 -28.20 -1.37
N HIS A 31 -4.15 -27.61 -2.39
CA HIS A 31 -5.16 -28.26 -3.25
C HIS A 31 -4.62 -28.65 -4.64
N ASP A 32 -3.30 -28.58 -4.87
CA ASP A 32 -2.67 -28.86 -6.17
C ASP A 32 -3.24 -28.00 -7.33
N LEU A 33 -3.67 -26.77 -7.03
CA LEU A 33 -4.22 -25.81 -7.99
C LEU A 33 -3.18 -24.78 -8.48
N LEU A 34 -1.93 -24.88 -8.01
CA LEU A 34 -0.82 -24.05 -8.46
C LEU A 34 -0.11 -24.70 -9.65
N ASP A 35 -0.46 -24.24 -10.84
CA ASP A 35 0.42 -24.38 -11.99
C ASP A 35 1.46 -23.24 -12.04
N ALA A 36 2.48 -23.41 -12.90
CA ALA A 36 3.57 -22.46 -13.03
C ALA A 36 3.11 -21.04 -13.46
N ALA A 37 2.04 -20.94 -14.26
CA ALA A 37 1.53 -19.66 -14.73
C ALA A 37 0.79 -18.90 -13.61
N VAL A 38 0.04 -19.64 -12.79
CA VAL A 38 -0.64 -19.10 -11.61
C VAL A 38 0.38 -18.67 -10.56
N GLU A 39 1.43 -19.46 -10.32
CA GLU A 39 2.50 -19.12 -9.38
C GLU A 39 3.22 -17.82 -9.79
N GLU A 40 3.60 -17.68 -11.07
CA GLU A 40 4.22 -16.45 -11.58
C GLU A 40 3.28 -15.24 -11.44
N ARG A 41 1.97 -15.43 -11.67
CA ARG A 41 0.99 -14.35 -11.52
C ARG A 41 0.83 -13.92 -10.05
N LEU A 42 0.82 -14.86 -9.12
CA LEU A 42 0.76 -14.57 -7.68
C LEU A 42 2.02 -13.84 -7.21
N GLN A 43 3.21 -14.28 -7.63
CA GLN A 43 4.47 -13.60 -7.31
C GLN A 43 4.51 -12.15 -7.83
N ARG A 44 4.01 -11.91 -9.05
CA ARG A 44 3.88 -10.56 -9.60
C ARG A 44 2.93 -9.69 -8.78
N LEU A 45 1.77 -10.22 -8.40
CA LEU A 45 0.81 -9.50 -7.56
C LEU A 45 1.41 -9.17 -6.19
N GLU A 46 2.10 -10.12 -5.55
CA GLU A 46 2.76 -9.89 -4.27
C GLU A 46 3.83 -8.79 -4.38
N SER A 47 4.64 -8.83 -5.45
CA SER A 47 5.64 -7.80 -5.72
C SER A 47 4.99 -6.43 -5.93
N GLN A 48 3.88 -6.35 -6.67
CA GLN A 48 3.14 -5.12 -6.92
C GLN A 48 2.62 -4.52 -5.61
N VAL A 49 1.93 -5.32 -4.79
CA VAL A 49 1.40 -4.88 -3.48
C VAL A 49 2.51 -4.40 -2.55
N ARG A 50 3.66 -5.07 -2.55
CA ARG A 50 4.82 -4.66 -1.75
C ARG A 50 5.47 -3.37 -2.26
N SER A 51 5.47 -3.17 -3.57
CA SER A 51 6.08 -2.01 -4.23
C SER A 51 5.19 -0.76 -4.25
N ASP A 52 3.90 -0.93 -3.98
CA ASP A 52 2.91 0.14 -4.08
C ASP A 52 3.20 1.26 -3.05
N LYS A 53 3.25 2.50 -3.54
CA LYS A 53 3.60 3.69 -2.77
C LYS A 53 2.52 4.74 -2.98
N VAL A 54 1.95 5.22 -1.88
CA VAL A 54 1.07 6.39 -1.91
C VAL A 54 1.94 7.63 -2.11
N MET A 55 1.77 8.31 -3.24
CA MET A 55 2.42 9.58 -3.53
C MET A 55 1.48 10.74 -3.20
N VAL A 56 1.98 11.71 -2.44
CA VAL A 56 1.23 12.92 -2.08
C VAL A 56 1.87 14.11 -2.78
N ALA A 57 1.13 14.77 -3.67
CA ALA A 57 1.58 15.96 -4.36
C ALA A 57 1.11 17.22 -3.61
N PHE A 58 2.06 18.00 -3.08
CA PHE A 58 1.79 19.30 -2.49
C PHE A 58 1.92 20.40 -3.55
N VAL A 59 0.82 21.11 -3.82
CA VAL A 59 0.77 22.24 -4.75
C VAL A 59 0.53 23.51 -3.94
N ALA A 60 1.42 24.50 -4.08
CA ALA A 60 1.35 25.80 -3.42
C ALA A 60 2.03 26.86 -4.30
N GLU A 61 1.65 28.12 -4.15
CA GLU A 61 2.30 29.25 -4.82
C GLU A 61 3.75 29.42 -4.32
N PHE A 62 4.61 30.00 -5.18
CA PHE A 62 6.04 30.10 -4.91
C PHE A 62 6.30 30.82 -3.56
N SER A 63 7.11 30.20 -2.71
CA SER A 63 7.72 30.75 -1.48
C SER A 63 6.93 30.83 -0.17
N ARG A 64 5.67 30.40 -0.06
CA ARG A 64 4.97 30.50 1.24
C ARG A 64 4.38 29.18 1.75
N GLY A 65 4.92 28.73 2.88
CA GLY A 65 4.24 27.79 3.77
C GLY A 65 4.22 26.33 3.33
N LYS A 66 4.84 25.96 2.20
CA LYS A 66 4.75 24.58 1.68
C LYS A 66 5.42 23.57 2.61
N SER A 67 6.61 23.91 3.12
CA SER A 67 7.33 23.08 4.07
C SER A 67 6.64 23.07 5.44
N GLU A 68 6.10 24.21 5.86
CA GLU A 68 5.36 24.37 7.11
C GLU A 68 4.03 23.58 7.08
N LEU A 69 3.35 23.54 5.93
CA LEU A 69 2.13 22.76 5.71
C LEU A 69 2.43 21.26 5.76
N ILE A 70 3.51 20.81 5.11
CA ILE A 70 3.97 19.42 5.22
C ILE A 70 4.23 19.08 6.69
N ASN A 71 4.99 19.93 7.39
CA ASN A 71 5.33 19.68 8.78
C ASN A 71 4.09 19.67 9.69
N ALA A 72 3.12 20.55 9.44
CA ALA A 72 1.87 20.58 10.19
C ALA A 72 1.00 19.33 9.95
N ILE A 73 0.93 18.85 8.70
CA ILE A 73 0.12 17.68 8.35
C ILE A 73 0.74 16.38 8.91
N PHE A 74 2.07 16.23 8.83
CA PHE A 74 2.74 14.99 9.23
C PHE A 74 3.19 14.96 10.70
N PHE A 75 3.43 16.11 11.34
CA PHE A 75 4.11 16.17 12.65
C PHE A 75 3.43 17.04 13.72
N ALA A 76 2.34 17.77 13.42
CA ALA A 76 1.67 18.61 14.42
C ALA A 76 0.53 17.91 15.19
N GLY A 77 0.58 16.58 15.26
CA GLY A 77 -0.30 15.76 16.11
C GLY A 77 0.34 15.44 17.45
#